data_AF-A0A5N7ZVF5-F1
#
_entry.id   AF-A0A5N7ZVF5-F1
#
_cell.length_a   1.000
_cell.length_b   1.000
_cell.length_c   1.000
_cell.angle_alpha   90.00
_cell.angle_beta   90.00
_cell.angle_gamma   90.00
#
_symmetry.space_group_name_H-M   'P 1'
#
loop_
_entity.id
_entity.type
_entity.pdbx_description
1 polymer ?
#
loop_
_entity_poly.entity_id
_entity_poly.type
_entity_poly.pdbx_seq_one_letter_code
_entity_poly.pdbx_strand_id
1 'polypeptide(L)'
;MQSTPRYFSSSYAQARDRFLAAASPVATHVQSYAIEPRGSEGEPLATDVALIGDANAERLLIMTSATHGVEGFCGSGCQLALLDDAPMLERARRAGIALLLVHAVNPYGFSWIARTDEGNVDLNRNAQPFDGRPLPSNPGYGLVHELLLPREWPPTPRNQQDLARHIEQHGLPAVTQAVSRGQYTHADGLFYGGDRPAASLVNLRGILQAHASRHARIGWIDVHTGLGPRGHGEKIYAGRRDEAEVARARNWWGSDIAVPYQGSSA
;
A
#
# COMPACT_ATOMS: atom_id res chain seq x y z
N MET A 1 -3.06 1.93 29.65
CA MET A 1 -2.86 1.53 28.23
C MET A 1 -4.19 1.00 27.74
N GLN A 2 -4.81 1.70 26.78
CA GLN A 2 -6.08 1.25 26.21
C GLN A 2 -5.81 0.02 25.32
N SER A 3 -6.74 -0.95 25.25
CA SER A 3 -6.46 -2.23 24.61
C SER A 3 -6.31 -2.08 23.09
N THR A 4 -5.17 -2.56 22.55
CA THR A 4 -4.82 -2.55 21.12
C THR A 4 -5.92 -3.09 20.17
N PRO A 5 -6.72 -4.12 20.54
CA PRO A 5 -7.80 -4.62 19.68
C PRO A 5 -8.83 -3.56 19.30
N ARG A 6 -8.99 -2.51 20.11
CA ARG A 6 -10.03 -1.50 19.88
C ARG A 6 -9.83 -0.72 18.59
N TYR A 7 -8.64 -0.69 17.97
CA TYR A 7 -8.38 0.10 16.77
C TYR A 7 -8.58 -0.67 15.46
N PHE A 8 -8.63 -2.00 15.50
CA PHE A 8 -8.77 -2.80 14.28
C PHE A 8 -10.26 -3.03 13.99
N SER A 9 -10.64 -2.93 12.72
CA SER A 9 -12.00 -3.16 12.24
C SER A 9 -12.14 -4.54 11.61
N SER A 10 -13.36 -5.05 11.53
CA SER A 10 -13.67 -6.36 10.92
C SER A 10 -14.06 -6.27 9.45
N SER A 11 -14.40 -5.08 8.93
CA SER A 11 -14.71 -4.85 7.52
C SER A 11 -14.25 -3.47 7.06
N TYR A 12 -14.17 -3.27 5.74
CA TYR A 12 -13.89 -1.96 5.13
C TYR A 12 -14.96 -0.93 5.54
N ALA A 13 -16.25 -1.28 5.47
CA ALA A 13 -17.33 -0.37 5.83
C ALA A 13 -17.18 0.15 7.28
N GLN A 14 -16.91 -0.77 8.23
CA GLN A 14 -16.65 -0.40 9.62
C GLN A 14 -15.37 0.45 9.77
N ALA A 15 -14.29 0.10 9.07
CA ALA A 15 -13.05 0.87 9.08
C ALA A 15 -13.27 2.31 8.59
N ARG A 16 -14.01 2.47 7.50
CA ARG A 16 -14.36 3.75 6.89
C ARG A 16 -15.17 4.63 7.84
N ASP A 17 -16.26 4.10 8.38
CA ASP A 17 -17.13 4.84 9.29
C ASP A 17 -16.36 5.33 10.52
N ARG A 18 -15.52 4.46 11.08
CA ARG A 18 -14.69 4.79 12.23
C ARG A 18 -13.63 5.83 11.90
N PHE A 19 -12.98 5.72 10.74
CA PHE A 19 -12.00 6.72 10.29
C PHE A 19 -12.65 8.09 10.16
N LEU A 20 -13.79 8.18 9.46
CA LEU A 20 -14.51 9.44 9.26
C LEU A 20 -14.99 10.04 10.60
N ALA A 21 -15.53 9.20 11.49
CA ALA A 21 -15.98 9.64 12.81
C ALA A 21 -14.83 10.15 13.68
N ALA A 22 -13.66 9.48 13.67
CA ALA A 22 -12.49 9.89 14.43
C ALA A 22 -11.77 11.10 13.83
N ALA A 23 -11.77 11.24 12.50
CA ALA A 23 -11.12 12.35 11.80
C ALA A 23 -11.91 13.66 11.89
N SER A 24 -13.25 13.59 11.79
CA SER A 24 -14.15 14.76 11.78
C SER A 24 -13.87 15.81 12.87
N PRO A 25 -13.66 15.46 14.16
CA PRO A 25 -13.43 16.46 15.20
C PRO A 25 -12.04 17.12 15.20
N VAL A 26 -11.05 16.55 14.50
CA VAL A 26 -9.64 17.01 14.56
C VAL A 26 -9.09 17.48 13.22
N ALA A 27 -9.72 17.07 12.11
CA ALA A 27 -9.31 17.45 10.78
C ALA A 27 -9.84 18.85 10.40
N THR A 28 -9.00 19.63 9.76
CA THR A 28 -9.38 20.90 9.13
C THR A 28 -10.11 20.69 7.80
N HIS A 29 -9.87 19.55 7.15
CA HIS A 29 -10.52 19.19 5.90
C HIS A 29 -10.69 17.67 5.83
N VAL A 30 -11.87 17.22 5.41
CA VAL A 30 -12.18 15.82 5.12
C VAL A 30 -12.81 15.75 3.73
N GLN A 31 -12.35 14.81 2.90
CA GLN A 31 -12.87 14.64 1.54
C GLN A 31 -12.84 13.19 1.10
N SER A 32 -13.88 12.77 0.37
CA SER A 32 -14.01 11.42 -0.18
C SER A 32 -13.81 11.43 -1.70
N TYR A 33 -13.08 10.44 -2.19
CA TYR A 33 -12.82 10.18 -3.61
C TYR A 33 -13.40 8.81 -3.96
N ALA A 34 -14.63 8.81 -4.48
CA ALA A 34 -15.34 7.57 -4.80
C ALA A 34 -14.69 6.81 -5.96
N ILE A 35 -14.91 5.50 -5.99
CA ILE A 35 -14.69 4.66 -7.17
C ILE A 35 -16.02 3.99 -7.55
N GLU A 36 -16.18 3.64 -8.82
CA GLU A 36 -17.42 3.05 -9.35
C GLU A 36 -17.78 1.66 -8.78
N PRO A 37 -16.82 0.73 -8.57
CA PRO A 37 -17.13 -0.59 -8.04
C PRO A 37 -17.80 -0.55 -6.65
N ARG A 38 -18.58 -1.60 -6.36
CA ARG A 38 -19.15 -1.85 -5.03
C ARG A 38 -18.24 -2.78 -4.22
N GLY A 39 -18.33 -2.63 -2.90
CA GLY A 39 -17.67 -3.54 -1.97
C GLY A 39 -18.30 -4.93 -1.94
N SER A 40 -17.65 -5.84 -1.22
CA SER A 40 -18.09 -7.23 -1.05
C SER A 40 -19.42 -7.35 -0.32
N GLU A 41 -19.83 -6.33 0.45
CA GLU A 41 -21.14 -6.23 1.12
C GLU A 41 -22.10 -5.25 0.40
N GLY A 42 -21.75 -4.79 -0.81
CA GLY A 42 -22.54 -3.85 -1.61
C GLY A 42 -22.35 -2.38 -1.21
N GLU A 43 -21.45 -2.08 -0.28
CA GLU A 43 -21.18 -0.73 0.21
C GLU A 43 -20.50 0.16 -0.85
N PRO A 44 -20.68 1.49 -0.79
CA PRO A 44 -19.92 2.41 -1.63
C PRO A 44 -18.44 2.45 -1.23
N LEU A 45 -17.57 2.41 -2.23
CA LEU A 45 -16.12 2.44 -2.06
C LEU A 45 -15.55 3.83 -2.34
N ALA A 46 -14.62 4.28 -1.50
CA ALA A 46 -13.95 5.57 -1.64
C ALA A 46 -12.59 5.58 -0.93
N THR A 47 -11.69 6.41 -1.43
CA THR A 47 -10.54 6.88 -0.66
C THR A 47 -10.95 8.14 0.08
N ASP A 48 -11.00 8.09 1.40
CA ASP A 48 -11.25 9.24 2.26
C ASP A 48 -9.91 9.84 2.73
N VAL A 49 -9.84 11.17 2.78
CA VAL A 49 -8.67 11.89 3.28
C VAL A 49 -9.04 12.79 4.44
N ALA A 50 -8.12 12.94 5.38
CA ALA A 50 -8.23 13.88 6.50
C ALA A 50 -6.93 14.69 6.62
N LEU A 51 -7.04 16.01 6.48
CA LEU A 51 -5.95 16.95 6.68
C LEU A 51 -6.04 17.56 8.08
N ILE A 52 -5.02 17.36 8.90
CA ILE A 52 -4.95 17.82 10.29
C ILE A 52 -3.80 18.83 10.43
N GLY A 53 -4.05 19.93 11.14
CA GLY A 53 -3.08 21.02 11.31
C GLY A 53 -3.25 22.13 10.27
N ASP A 54 -2.23 22.98 10.12
CA ASP A 54 -2.27 24.11 9.20
C ASP A 54 -2.12 23.64 7.74
N ALA A 55 -3.15 23.89 6.93
CA ALA A 55 -3.15 23.57 5.50
C ALA A 55 -2.06 24.30 4.70
N ASN A 56 -1.43 25.32 5.27
CA ASN A 56 -0.31 26.06 4.66
C ASN A 56 1.04 25.77 5.34
N ALA A 57 1.13 24.78 6.22
CA ALA A 57 2.39 24.37 6.83
C ALA A 57 3.46 24.09 5.76
N GLU A 58 4.74 24.42 6.00
CA GLU A 58 5.81 24.06 5.06
C GLU A 58 6.01 22.54 4.99
N ARG A 59 5.64 21.82 6.07
CA ARG A 59 5.93 20.40 6.30
C ARG A 59 4.66 19.58 6.35
N LEU A 60 4.62 18.49 5.60
CA LEU A 60 3.53 17.52 5.59
C LEU A 60 4.05 16.13 5.92
N LEU A 61 3.35 15.41 6.79
CA LEU A 61 3.48 13.97 6.95
C LEU A 61 2.25 13.28 6.37
N ILE A 62 2.46 12.44 5.36
CA ILE A 62 1.43 11.61 4.74
C ILE A 62 1.46 10.23 5.38
N MET A 63 0.28 9.70 5.72
CA MET A 63 0.11 8.30 6.08
C MET A 63 -0.97 7.66 5.22
N THR A 64 -0.57 6.74 4.35
CA THR A 64 -1.48 5.95 3.52
C THR A 64 -1.75 4.58 4.15
N SER A 65 -2.94 4.06 3.90
CA SER A 65 -3.32 2.69 4.22
C SER A 65 -3.91 2.00 3.00
N ALA A 66 -3.82 0.67 3.01
CA ALA A 66 -4.40 -0.22 2.00
C ALA A 66 -3.94 0.06 0.56
N THR A 67 -2.66 0.34 0.32
CA THR A 67 -2.11 0.25 -1.06
C THR A 67 -2.27 -1.19 -1.57
N HIS A 68 -1.95 -2.18 -0.74
CA HIS A 68 -2.52 -3.51 -0.87
C HIS A 68 -3.79 -3.58 -0.03
N GLY A 69 -4.92 -3.88 -0.65
CA GLY A 69 -6.22 -3.71 -0.02
C GLY A 69 -6.38 -4.45 1.31
N VAL A 70 -6.05 -5.74 1.34
CA VAL A 70 -6.10 -6.60 2.54
C VAL A 70 -5.29 -6.08 3.72
N GLU A 71 -4.27 -5.26 3.48
CA GLU A 71 -3.42 -4.69 4.52
C GLU A 71 -4.06 -3.44 5.16
N GLY A 72 -5.20 -2.99 4.60
CA GLY A 72 -6.01 -1.89 5.11
C GLY A 72 -6.49 -2.08 6.54
N PHE A 73 -6.73 -3.30 7.00
CA PHE A 73 -7.10 -3.56 8.40
C PHE A 73 -6.02 -3.04 9.36
N CYS A 74 -4.76 -3.29 9.04
CA CYS A 74 -3.63 -2.85 9.85
C CYS A 74 -3.40 -1.35 9.70
N GLY A 75 -3.31 -0.86 8.46
CA GLY A 75 -3.07 0.56 8.19
C GLY A 75 -4.16 1.48 8.73
N SER A 76 -5.44 1.10 8.59
CA SER A 76 -6.58 1.82 9.18
C SER A 76 -6.50 1.84 10.71
N GLY A 77 -6.14 0.71 11.33
CA GLY A 77 -5.92 0.65 12.78
C GLY A 77 -4.82 1.61 13.25
N CYS A 78 -3.71 1.70 12.52
CA CYS A 78 -2.65 2.68 12.81
C CYS A 78 -3.14 4.13 12.69
N GLN A 79 -3.94 4.44 11.65
CA GLN A 79 -4.52 5.77 11.47
C GLN A 79 -5.51 6.12 12.60
N LEU A 80 -6.35 5.18 13.01
CA LEU A 80 -7.26 5.37 14.15
C LEU A 80 -6.52 5.56 15.47
N ALA A 81 -5.42 4.84 15.69
CA ALA A 81 -4.57 5.03 16.87
C ALA A 81 -3.93 6.43 16.89
N LEU A 82 -3.47 6.94 15.75
CA LEU A 82 -2.92 8.29 15.62
C LEU A 82 -3.98 9.38 15.85
N LEU A 83 -5.20 9.19 15.32
CA LEU A 83 -6.32 10.12 15.53
C LEU A 83 -6.73 10.24 17.00
N ASP A 84 -6.56 9.16 17.78
CA ASP A 84 -6.85 9.11 19.22
C ASP A 84 -5.64 9.53 20.10
N ASP A 85 -4.49 9.86 19.50
CA ASP A 85 -3.28 10.28 20.22
C ASP A 85 -3.15 11.82 20.23
N ALA A 86 -3.96 12.48 21.05
CA ALA A 86 -3.93 13.93 21.21
C ALA A 86 -2.52 14.50 21.54
N PRO A 87 -1.70 13.86 22.41
CA PRO A 87 -0.31 14.28 22.61
C PRO A 87 0.54 14.27 21.33
N MET A 88 0.39 13.27 20.47
CA MET A 88 1.10 13.21 19.19
C MET A 88 0.62 14.28 18.22
N LEU A 89 -0.70 14.49 18.11
CA LEU A 89 -1.27 15.53 17.26
C LEU A 89 -0.79 16.93 17.70
N GLU A 90 -0.77 17.20 19.00
CA GLU A 90 -0.26 18.47 19.54
C GLU A 90 1.24 18.64 19.30
N ARG A 91 2.03 17.55 19.37
CA ARG A 91 3.45 17.57 19.03
C ARG A 91 3.66 17.95 17.56
N ALA A 92 2.91 17.34 16.64
CA ALA A 92 2.97 17.68 15.22
C ALA A 92 2.62 19.15 14.97
N ARG A 93 1.55 19.64 15.62
CA ARG A 93 1.13 21.05 15.55
C ARG A 93 2.23 22.01 16.01
N ARG A 94 2.83 21.77 17.19
CA ARG A 94 3.95 22.59 17.71
C ARG A 94 5.18 22.55 16.83
N ALA A 95 5.41 21.45 16.13
CA ALA A 95 6.50 21.31 15.17
C ALA A 95 6.20 21.96 13.81
N GLY A 96 5.00 22.52 13.61
CA GLY A 96 4.57 23.10 12.32
C GLY A 96 4.44 22.05 11.23
N ILE A 97 3.98 20.85 11.58
CA ILE A 97 3.78 19.72 10.66
C ILE A 97 2.28 19.48 10.49
N ALA A 98 1.78 19.56 9.27
CA ALA A 98 0.45 19.07 8.91
C ALA A 98 0.49 17.55 8.72
N LEU A 99 -0.64 16.88 8.95
CA LEU A 99 -0.82 15.45 8.71
C LEU A 99 -1.88 15.24 7.63
N LEU A 100 -1.57 14.45 6.60
CA LEU A 100 -2.56 13.98 5.62
C LEU A 100 -2.71 12.47 5.78
N LEU A 101 -3.85 12.05 6.32
CA LEU A 101 -4.23 10.64 6.40
C LEU A 101 -5.04 10.28 5.15
N VAL A 102 -4.67 9.19 4.49
CA VAL A 102 -5.36 8.68 3.29
C VAL A 102 -5.88 7.27 3.60
N HIS A 103 -7.19 7.14 3.79
CA HIS A 103 -7.93 5.94 4.18
C HIS A 103 -9.03 5.64 3.15
N ALA A 104 -8.86 4.73 2.21
CA ALA A 104 -7.68 3.93 1.95
C ALA A 104 -7.39 3.93 0.44
N VAL A 105 -6.15 3.67 0.05
CA VAL A 105 -5.70 3.84 -1.35
C VAL A 105 -6.44 2.87 -2.27
N ASN A 106 -6.56 1.60 -1.90
CA ASN A 106 -7.31 0.57 -2.62
C ASN A 106 -8.56 0.15 -1.83
N PRO A 107 -9.66 0.93 -1.87
CA PRO A 107 -10.86 0.57 -1.11
C PRO A 107 -11.53 -0.70 -1.65
N TYR A 108 -11.36 -1.03 -2.94
CA TYR A 108 -11.83 -2.29 -3.51
C TYR A 108 -11.14 -3.48 -2.86
N GLY A 109 -9.81 -3.54 -2.94
CA GLY A 109 -9.06 -4.65 -2.34
C GLY A 109 -9.29 -4.75 -0.83
N PHE A 110 -9.49 -3.62 -0.15
CA PHE A 110 -9.77 -3.63 1.29
C PHE A 110 -11.13 -4.30 1.60
N SER A 111 -12.18 -3.92 0.88
CA SER A 111 -13.50 -4.53 1.03
C SER A 111 -13.53 -6.00 0.60
N TRP A 112 -12.82 -6.36 -0.46
CA TRP A 112 -12.78 -7.72 -1.01
C TRP A 112 -11.70 -8.62 -0.39
N ILE A 113 -10.97 -8.16 0.63
CA ILE A 113 -9.87 -8.88 1.28
C ILE A 113 -8.84 -9.35 0.24
N ALA A 114 -8.55 -8.49 -0.72
CA ALA A 114 -7.63 -8.72 -1.83
C ALA A 114 -6.44 -7.78 -1.75
N ARG A 115 -5.28 -8.27 -2.22
CA ARG A 115 -4.09 -7.43 -2.42
C ARG A 115 -4.33 -6.37 -3.50
N THR A 116 -5.01 -6.76 -4.56
CA THR A 116 -5.18 -6.03 -5.82
C THR A 116 -6.47 -5.22 -5.86
N ASP A 117 -6.61 -4.37 -6.87
CA ASP A 117 -7.86 -3.64 -7.17
C ASP A 117 -8.88 -4.49 -7.95
N GLU A 118 -9.94 -3.86 -8.45
CA GLU A 118 -11.02 -4.49 -9.22
C GLU A 118 -10.58 -5.15 -10.54
N GLY A 119 -9.40 -4.80 -11.05
CA GLY A 119 -8.82 -5.34 -12.27
C GLY A 119 -7.73 -6.37 -12.02
N ASN A 120 -7.61 -6.90 -10.80
CA ASN A 120 -6.48 -7.73 -10.35
C ASN A 120 -5.14 -6.98 -10.46
N VAL A 121 -5.15 -5.64 -10.42
CA VAL A 121 -3.94 -4.82 -10.51
C VAL A 121 -3.32 -4.64 -9.13
N ASP A 122 -2.05 -4.99 -9.01
CA ASP A 122 -1.18 -4.62 -7.90
C ASP A 122 -0.77 -3.15 -8.06
N LEU A 123 -1.29 -2.27 -7.20
CA LEU A 123 -1.03 -0.83 -7.27
C LEU A 123 0.47 -0.50 -7.09
N ASN A 124 1.24 -1.34 -6.38
CA ASN A 124 2.68 -1.20 -6.23
C ASN A 124 3.47 -1.62 -7.48
N ARG A 125 2.80 -2.02 -8.56
CA ARG A 125 3.37 -2.24 -9.89
C ARG A 125 2.78 -1.27 -10.92
N ASN A 126 1.57 -0.78 -10.71
CA ASN A 126 0.84 0.06 -11.66
C ASN A 126 1.36 1.51 -11.84
N ALA A 127 2.33 1.97 -11.06
CA ALA A 127 2.92 3.32 -11.22
C ALA A 127 3.82 3.47 -12.48
N GLN A 128 3.39 2.93 -13.62
CA GLN A 128 4.00 3.07 -14.93
C GLN A 128 3.43 4.28 -15.69
N PRO A 129 4.15 4.80 -16.71
CA PRO A 129 3.69 5.94 -17.51
C PRO A 129 2.46 5.64 -18.40
N PHE A 130 2.33 4.41 -18.92
CA PHE A 130 1.30 4.01 -19.89
C PHE A 130 1.17 4.94 -21.11
N ASP A 131 2.30 5.46 -21.62
CA ASP A 131 2.38 6.40 -22.74
C ASP A 131 2.82 5.74 -24.06
N GLY A 132 2.57 4.42 -24.18
CA GLY A 132 2.96 3.61 -25.33
C GLY A 132 4.40 3.08 -25.28
N ARG A 133 5.23 3.50 -24.31
CA ARG A 133 6.54 2.87 -24.08
C ARG A 133 6.39 1.43 -23.57
N PRO A 134 7.29 0.51 -23.94
CA PRO A 134 7.24 -0.87 -23.45
C PRO A 134 7.26 -0.94 -21.92
N LEU A 135 6.33 -1.71 -21.36
CA LEU A 135 6.29 -2.00 -19.93
C LEU A 135 7.42 -2.97 -19.52
N PRO A 136 7.83 -3.01 -18.24
CA PRO A 136 8.88 -3.92 -17.78
C PRO A 136 8.58 -5.39 -18.12
N SER A 137 9.47 -6.01 -18.90
CA SER A 137 9.36 -7.44 -19.24
C SER A 137 9.80 -8.33 -18.08
N ASN A 138 9.06 -9.42 -17.87
CA ASN A 138 9.36 -10.45 -16.87
C ASN A 138 9.12 -11.87 -17.46
N PRO A 139 10.02 -12.36 -18.33
CA PRO A 139 9.86 -13.68 -18.95
C PRO A 139 9.88 -14.81 -17.90
N GLY A 140 10.59 -14.63 -16.78
CA GLY A 140 10.61 -15.59 -15.68
C GLY A 140 9.22 -15.86 -15.11
N TYR A 141 8.38 -14.82 -14.99
CA TYR A 141 6.99 -15.01 -14.56
C TYR A 141 6.19 -15.90 -15.52
N GLY A 142 6.37 -15.70 -16.83
CA GLY A 142 5.67 -16.50 -17.84
C GLY A 142 5.98 -18.00 -17.75
N LEU A 143 7.19 -18.36 -17.29
CA LEU A 143 7.57 -19.76 -17.08
C LEU A 143 6.92 -20.40 -15.84
N VAL A 144 6.46 -19.59 -14.88
CA VAL A 144 5.88 -20.08 -13.61
C VAL A 144 4.38 -19.85 -13.50
N HIS A 145 3.78 -19.05 -14.38
CA HIS A 145 2.38 -18.64 -14.28
C HIS A 145 1.42 -19.84 -14.14
N GLU A 146 1.43 -20.76 -15.11
CA GLU A 146 0.55 -21.95 -15.10
C GLU A 146 0.88 -22.94 -13.97
N LEU A 147 2.11 -22.90 -13.42
CA LEU A 147 2.50 -23.73 -12.28
C LEU A 147 1.90 -23.20 -10.96
N LEU A 148 1.81 -21.88 -10.84
CA LEU A 148 1.28 -21.18 -9.66
C LEU A 148 -0.24 -21.05 -9.70
N LEU A 149 -0.81 -20.86 -10.88
CA LEU A 149 -2.24 -20.69 -11.13
C LEU A 149 -2.72 -21.76 -12.13
N PRO A 150 -2.73 -23.05 -11.73
CA PRO A 150 -3.20 -24.11 -12.59
C PRO A 150 -4.71 -23.96 -12.86
N ARG A 151 -5.16 -24.44 -14.03
CA ARG A 151 -6.58 -24.46 -14.41
C ARG A 151 -7.47 -25.25 -13.43
N GLU A 152 -6.90 -26.24 -12.75
CA GLU A 152 -7.58 -27.03 -11.73
C GLU A 152 -7.09 -26.61 -10.35
N TRP A 153 -8.04 -26.25 -9.46
CA TRP A 153 -7.77 -25.90 -8.08
C TRP A 153 -8.62 -26.74 -7.12
N PRO A 154 -8.05 -27.34 -6.05
CA PRO A 154 -6.65 -27.31 -5.62
C PRO A 154 -5.64 -27.94 -6.60
N PRO A 155 -4.34 -27.63 -6.51
CA PRO A 155 -3.35 -28.11 -7.48
C PRO A 155 -3.20 -29.64 -7.46
N THR A 156 -3.12 -30.25 -8.64
CA THR A 156 -2.93 -31.70 -8.78
C THR A 156 -1.53 -32.16 -8.33
N PRO A 157 -1.32 -33.44 -7.99
CA PRO A 157 0.02 -33.96 -7.66
C PRO A 157 1.05 -33.74 -8.77
N ARG A 158 0.61 -33.79 -10.04
CA ARG A 158 1.46 -33.49 -11.19
C ARG A 158 1.90 -32.03 -11.20
N ASN A 159 0.97 -31.09 -10.99
CA ASN A 159 1.29 -29.66 -10.93
C ASN A 159 2.29 -29.36 -9.80
N GLN A 160 2.10 -29.96 -8.63
CA GLN A 160 3.01 -29.81 -7.49
C GLN A 160 4.42 -30.32 -7.83
N GLN A 161 4.54 -31.46 -8.52
CA GLN A 161 5.83 -31.99 -8.97
C GLN A 161 6.49 -31.10 -10.04
N ASP A 162 5.71 -30.56 -10.97
CA ASP A 162 6.23 -29.68 -12.01
C ASP A 162 6.71 -28.34 -11.43
N LEU A 163 6.00 -27.77 -10.45
CA LEU A 163 6.46 -26.61 -9.68
C LEU A 163 7.74 -26.92 -8.88
N ALA A 164 7.79 -28.06 -8.19
CA ALA A 164 8.97 -28.49 -7.44
C ALA A 164 10.20 -28.65 -8.35
N ARG A 165 10.02 -29.28 -9.53
CA ARG A 165 11.08 -29.44 -10.53
C ARG A 165 11.55 -28.07 -11.06
N HIS A 166 10.63 -27.15 -11.30
CA HIS A 166 10.99 -25.80 -11.73
C HIS A 166 11.82 -25.06 -10.67
N ILE A 167 11.44 -25.18 -9.39
CA ILE A 167 12.20 -24.62 -8.26
C ILE A 167 13.57 -25.28 -8.14
N GLU A 168 13.68 -26.60 -8.31
CA GLU A 168 14.96 -27.32 -8.29
C GLU A 168 15.90 -26.85 -9.41
N GLN A 169 15.36 -26.62 -10.61
CA GLN A 169 16.14 -26.20 -11.79
C GLN A 169 16.63 -24.75 -11.73
N HIS A 170 15.81 -23.83 -11.20
CA HIS A 170 16.09 -22.38 -11.25
C HIS A 170 16.52 -21.81 -9.89
N GLY A 171 16.27 -22.53 -8.80
CA GLY A 171 16.45 -22.08 -7.43
C GLY A 171 15.26 -21.26 -6.93
N LEU A 172 14.89 -21.49 -5.66
CA LEU A 172 13.82 -20.76 -4.99
C LEU A 172 13.99 -19.22 -5.08
N PRO A 173 15.19 -18.63 -4.88
CA PRO A 173 15.36 -17.18 -4.98
C PRO A 173 14.99 -16.60 -6.36
N ALA A 174 15.32 -17.30 -7.44
CA ALA A 174 14.99 -16.86 -8.79
C ALA A 174 13.49 -16.93 -9.06
N VAL A 175 12.82 -18.00 -8.58
CA VAL A 175 11.36 -18.15 -8.68
C VAL A 175 10.65 -17.07 -7.86
N THR A 176 11.07 -16.84 -6.61
CA THR A 176 10.52 -15.78 -5.76
C THR A 176 10.72 -14.41 -6.41
N GLN A 177 11.87 -14.14 -7.01
CA GLN A 177 12.11 -12.89 -7.76
C GLN A 177 11.19 -12.78 -8.99
N ALA A 178 11.03 -13.86 -9.76
CA ALA A 178 10.16 -13.89 -10.92
C ALA A 178 8.70 -13.56 -10.58
N VAL A 179 8.21 -14.04 -9.43
CA VAL A 179 6.86 -13.74 -8.94
C VAL A 179 6.77 -12.32 -8.39
N SER A 180 7.61 -11.98 -7.41
CA SER A 180 7.50 -10.74 -6.66
C SER A 180 7.89 -9.48 -7.45
N ARG A 181 8.67 -9.60 -8.54
CA ARG A 181 9.04 -8.45 -9.39
C ARG A 181 7.83 -7.81 -10.09
N GLY A 182 6.73 -8.54 -10.26
CA GLY A 182 5.56 -8.11 -11.00
C GLY A 182 5.70 -8.28 -12.51
N GLN A 183 4.58 -8.15 -13.21
CA GLN A 183 4.45 -8.51 -14.63
C GLN A 183 3.25 -7.80 -15.27
N TYR A 184 3.19 -7.75 -16.60
CA TYR A 184 2.19 -6.99 -17.36
C TYR A 184 1.61 -7.78 -18.55
N THR A 185 1.77 -9.11 -18.55
CA THR A 185 1.39 -9.97 -19.68
C THR A 185 0.31 -10.99 -19.35
N HIS A 186 0.01 -11.23 -18.07
CA HIS A 186 -1.01 -12.17 -17.60
C HIS A 186 -1.97 -11.41 -16.67
N ALA A 187 -3.11 -10.94 -17.16
CA ALA A 187 -4.02 -10.12 -16.38
C ALA A 187 -4.66 -10.87 -15.18
N ASP A 188 -4.75 -12.19 -15.29
CA ASP A 188 -5.17 -13.15 -14.27
C ASP A 188 -4.02 -13.59 -13.34
N GLY A 189 -2.80 -13.12 -13.59
CA GLY A 189 -1.60 -13.47 -12.87
C GLY A 189 -1.41 -12.75 -11.54
N LEU A 190 -0.55 -13.31 -10.70
CA LEU A 190 -0.01 -12.67 -9.50
C LEU A 190 0.83 -11.44 -9.86
N PHE A 191 0.78 -10.41 -9.01
CA PHE A 191 1.55 -9.17 -9.14
C PHE A 191 1.40 -8.50 -10.53
N TYR A 192 0.22 -8.63 -11.14
CA TYR A 192 -0.12 -7.97 -12.39
C TYR A 192 -0.14 -6.45 -12.21
N GLY A 193 0.58 -5.71 -13.05
CA GLY A 193 0.70 -4.26 -12.94
C GLY A 193 -0.32 -3.47 -13.77
N GLY A 194 -1.27 -4.12 -14.44
CA GLY A 194 -2.29 -3.44 -15.25
C GLY A 194 -1.80 -3.00 -16.63
N ASP A 195 -2.74 -2.57 -17.48
CA ASP A 195 -2.49 -2.07 -18.84
C ASP A 195 -2.71 -0.55 -18.98
N ARG A 196 -3.18 0.09 -17.91
CA ARG A 196 -3.49 1.52 -17.79
C ARG A 196 -3.40 1.96 -16.33
N PRO A 197 -3.39 3.27 -16.03
CA PRO A 197 -3.48 3.74 -14.66
C PRO A 197 -4.75 3.23 -13.96
N ALA A 198 -4.58 2.58 -12.82
CA ALA A 198 -5.67 2.13 -11.95
C ALA A 198 -6.43 3.33 -11.37
N ALA A 199 -7.75 3.20 -11.19
CA ALA A 199 -8.61 4.27 -10.67
C ALA A 199 -8.12 4.77 -9.30
N SER A 200 -7.73 3.84 -8.43
CA SER A 200 -7.13 4.10 -7.11
C SER A 200 -5.87 4.97 -7.19
N LEU A 201 -4.98 4.74 -8.17
CA LEU A 201 -3.79 5.57 -8.36
C LEU A 201 -4.08 6.92 -9.02
N VAL A 202 -5.11 7.00 -9.87
CA VAL A 202 -5.60 8.27 -10.40
C VAL A 202 -6.13 9.13 -9.25
N ASN A 203 -6.93 8.56 -8.34
CA ASN A 203 -7.40 9.22 -7.13
C ASN A 203 -6.22 9.66 -6.25
N LEU A 204 -5.26 8.79 -5.99
CA LEU A 204 -4.08 9.14 -5.18
C LEU A 204 -3.29 10.30 -5.79
N ARG A 205 -3.07 10.31 -7.11
CA ARG A 205 -2.42 11.44 -7.81
C ARG A 205 -3.22 12.74 -7.65
N GLY A 206 -4.54 12.69 -7.80
CA GLY A 206 -5.42 13.83 -7.57
C GLY A 206 -5.37 14.35 -6.13
N ILE A 207 -5.37 13.43 -5.15
CA ILE A 207 -5.21 13.73 -3.72
C ILE A 207 -3.89 14.44 -3.46
N LEU A 208 -2.78 13.89 -3.94
CA LEU A 208 -1.45 14.48 -3.76
C LEU A 208 -1.38 15.86 -4.44
N GLN A 209 -1.96 16.01 -5.63
CA GLN A 209 -2.02 17.31 -6.31
C GLN A 209 -2.82 18.33 -5.51
N ALA A 210 -3.97 17.95 -4.95
CA ALA A 210 -4.85 18.87 -4.22
C ALA A 210 -4.30 19.24 -2.83
N HIS A 211 -3.76 18.25 -2.11
CA HIS A 211 -3.45 18.36 -0.68
C HIS A 211 -1.97 18.39 -0.36
N ALA A 212 -1.10 17.83 -1.22
CA ALA A 212 0.33 17.70 -0.93
C ALA A 212 1.22 18.69 -1.70
N SER A 213 0.82 19.10 -2.91
CA SER A 213 1.66 19.83 -3.87
C SER A 213 2.23 21.17 -3.38
N ARG A 214 1.59 21.82 -2.40
CA ARG A 214 2.00 23.11 -1.83
C ARG A 214 3.08 23.00 -0.75
N HIS A 215 3.30 21.80 -0.20
CA HIS A 215 4.22 21.60 0.91
C HIS A 215 5.63 21.35 0.39
N ALA A 216 6.62 22.06 0.95
CA ALA A 216 8.00 21.97 0.50
C ALA A 216 8.73 20.73 1.04
N ARG A 217 8.28 20.19 2.18
CA ARG A 217 8.90 19.03 2.84
C ARG A 217 7.86 17.98 3.16
N ILE A 218 7.94 16.84 2.49
CA ILE A 218 6.97 15.76 2.63
C ILE A 218 7.66 14.51 3.17
N GLY A 219 7.18 14.03 4.32
CA GLY A 219 7.42 12.67 4.79
C GLY A 219 6.22 11.80 4.41
N TRP A 220 6.45 10.55 4.02
CA TRP A 220 5.38 9.63 3.66
C TRP A 220 5.64 8.26 4.25
N ILE A 221 4.68 7.79 5.05
CA ILE A 221 4.59 6.43 5.57
C ILE A 221 3.46 5.71 4.83
N ASP A 222 3.78 4.62 4.13
CA ASP A 222 2.77 3.69 3.62
C ASP A 222 2.77 2.44 4.52
N VAL A 223 1.63 2.16 5.14
CA VAL A 223 1.53 1.06 6.12
C VAL A 223 1.23 -0.24 5.40
N HIS A 224 2.15 -1.18 5.52
CA HIS A 224 2.10 -2.51 4.92
C HIS A 224 2.23 -3.62 5.97
N THR A 225 1.77 -4.82 5.62
CA THR A 225 1.98 -6.05 6.42
C THR A 225 2.51 -7.18 5.54
N GLY A 226 2.97 -8.27 6.17
CA GLY A 226 3.31 -9.52 5.48
C GLY A 226 4.80 -9.87 5.41
N LEU A 227 5.71 -8.97 5.81
CA LEU A 227 7.15 -9.24 5.92
C LEU A 227 7.59 -9.32 7.39
N GLY A 228 8.59 -10.16 7.65
CA GLY A 228 9.23 -10.30 8.95
C GLY A 228 8.42 -11.07 10.02
N PRO A 229 8.96 -11.16 11.25
CA PRO A 229 8.32 -11.86 12.36
C PRO A 229 6.98 -11.25 12.78
N ARG A 230 6.07 -12.09 13.28
CA ARG A 230 4.76 -11.64 13.79
C ARG A 230 4.94 -10.58 14.89
N GLY A 231 4.28 -9.43 14.71
CA GLY A 231 4.30 -8.33 15.67
C GLY A 231 5.57 -7.47 15.61
N HIS A 232 6.47 -7.73 14.68
CA HIS A 232 7.62 -6.87 14.41
C HIS A 232 7.25 -5.82 13.34
N GLY A 233 7.64 -4.57 13.56
CA GLY A 233 7.52 -3.51 12.57
C GLY A 233 8.89 -3.17 11.99
N GLU A 234 9.03 -3.26 10.66
CA GLU A 234 10.25 -2.87 9.94
C GLU A 234 9.99 -1.59 9.14
N LYS A 235 10.94 -0.64 9.18
CA LYS A 235 10.88 0.57 8.35
C LYS A 235 11.60 0.31 7.04
N ILE A 236 10.85 0.21 5.95
CA ILE A 236 11.41 -0.09 4.64
C ILE A 236 11.57 1.20 3.82
N TYR A 237 12.77 1.41 3.28
CA TYR A 237 13.04 2.47 2.33
C TYR A 237 12.46 2.11 0.95
N ALA A 238 11.48 2.90 0.50
CA ALA A 238 10.78 2.72 -0.77
C ALA A 238 11.20 3.72 -1.88
N GLY A 239 12.32 4.43 -1.70
CA GLY A 239 12.80 5.42 -2.67
C GLY A 239 13.66 4.81 -3.78
N ARG A 240 14.37 5.67 -4.52
CA ARG A 240 15.21 5.26 -5.65
C ARG A 240 16.47 4.54 -5.18
N ARG A 241 17.12 3.82 -6.11
CA ARG A 241 18.46 3.26 -5.86
C ARG A 241 19.51 4.37 -5.90
N ASP A 242 19.50 5.21 -4.87
CA ASP A 242 20.29 6.44 -4.75
C ASP A 242 20.76 6.59 -3.29
N GLU A 243 22.08 6.57 -3.07
CA GLU A 243 22.68 6.63 -1.74
C GLU A 243 22.44 7.98 -1.01
N ALA A 244 22.28 9.08 -1.75
CA ALA A 244 21.95 10.37 -1.14
C ALA A 244 20.51 10.37 -0.62
N GLU A 245 19.59 9.71 -1.32
CA GLU A 245 18.21 9.53 -0.83
C GLU A 245 18.15 8.58 0.37
N VAL A 246 18.94 7.50 0.38
CA VAL A 246 19.06 6.60 1.53
C VAL A 246 19.62 7.33 2.75
N ALA A 247 20.68 8.12 2.57
CA ALA A 247 21.26 8.93 3.64
C ALA A 247 20.23 9.92 4.21
N ARG A 248 19.45 10.57 3.35
CA ARG A 248 18.33 11.43 3.78
C ARG A 248 17.27 10.65 4.56
N ALA A 249 16.89 9.47 4.10
CA ALA A 249 15.92 8.63 4.80
C ALA A 249 16.43 8.19 6.18
N ARG A 250 17.71 7.81 6.31
CA ARG A 250 18.33 7.48 7.60
C ARG A 250 18.30 8.65 8.57
N ASN A 251 18.53 9.87 8.06
CA ASN A 251 18.45 11.09 8.88
C ASN A 251 17.04 11.42 9.36
N TRP A 252 16.00 11.04 8.61
CA TRP A 252 14.60 11.34 8.96
C TRP A 252 13.98 10.27 9.84
N TRP A 253 14.21 9.01 9.48
CA TRP A 253 13.48 7.86 10.03
C TRP A 253 14.32 7.01 10.99
N GLY A 254 15.63 7.27 11.09
CA GLY A 254 16.56 6.49 11.90
C GLY A 254 17.48 5.60 11.07
N SER A 255 18.60 5.19 11.64
CA SER A 255 19.60 4.34 10.97
C SER A 255 19.13 2.89 10.76
N ASP A 256 18.04 2.50 11.41
CA ASP A 256 17.41 1.18 11.41
C ASP A 256 16.39 0.99 10.27
N ILE A 257 16.42 1.83 9.23
CA ILE A 257 15.67 1.53 8.00
C ILE A 257 16.31 0.36 7.24
N ALA A 258 15.46 -0.53 6.74
CA ALA A 258 15.84 -1.55 5.77
C ALA A 258 15.87 -0.96 4.36
N VAL A 259 16.90 -1.30 3.57
CA VAL A 259 17.07 -0.92 2.17
C VAL A 259 17.01 -2.19 1.32
N PRO A 260 15.85 -2.52 0.70
CA PRO A 260 15.64 -3.83 0.08
C PRO A 260 16.66 -4.22 -0.98
N TYR A 261 17.09 -3.28 -1.82
CA TYR A 261 18.06 -3.56 -2.88
C TYR A 261 19.51 -3.70 -2.36
N GLN A 262 19.77 -3.37 -1.09
CA GLN A 262 21.01 -3.69 -0.39
C GLN A 262 20.91 -5.04 0.36
N GLY A 263 19.75 -5.73 0.29
CA GLY A 263 19.53 -7.03 0.92
C GLY A 263 19.31 -6.97 2.44
N SER A 264 18.89 -5.83 2.97
CA SER A 264 18.78 -5.62 4.43
C SER A 264 17.34 -5.65 4.98
N SER A 265 16.37 -6.11 4.19
CA SER A 265 14.96 -6.25 4.57
C SER A 265 14.65 -7.72 4.82
N ALA A 266 13.74 -7.99 5.76
CA ALA A 266 13.39 -9.33 6.22
C ALA A 266 12.65 -10.21 5.19
#